data_AF-A0AAV1W9U1-F1
#
_entry.id   AF-A0AAV1W9U1-F1
#
_cell.length_a   1.000
_cell.length_b   1.000
_cell.length_c   1.000
_cell.angle_alpha   90.00
_cell.angle_beta   90.00
_cell.angle_gamma   90.00
#
_symmetry.space_group_name_H-M   'P 1'
#
loop_
_entity.id
_entity.type
_entity.pdbx_description
1 polymer ?
#
loop_
_entity_poly.entity_id
_entity_poly.type
_entity_poly.pdbx_seq_one_letter_code
_entity_poly.pdbx_strand_id
1 'polypeptide(L)'
;MTKYNKSGIAGSSEPQYEQSEMDSSSSSSSEDEEEEIEKELADVTFEELQKARSNGAHAFSKKPREDQKLKRANKNRPMEASSKKPVPAFREVVQAPKKVVRDPRFESLCGTLDTDGFRKRYNFLFESDLPAEKETLKKELRRYKDPERVHEIEERLSWIDKQLKSGSAKHIDAKILADHKKKEREAAKQGKRPFYIKKSEIRKQRLIEKYKHLKSSGKLESFVEKKRRRNAAKDHRYMPYRRSDDNIE
;
A
#
# COMPACT_ATOMS: atom_id res chain seq x y z
N MET A 1 -4.89 -25.92 -1.94
CA MET A 1 -4.97 -25.07 -3.15
C MET A 1 -6.16 -24.13 -3.02
N THR A 2 -5.94 -22.86 -2.70
CA THR A 2 -6.97 -21.82 -2.74
C THR A 2 -6.91 -21.13 -4.10
N LYS A 3 -7.94 -21.37 -4.93
CA LYS A 3 -8.08 -20.74 -6.25
C LYS A 3 -8.61 -19.31 -6.04
N TYR A 4 -7.77 -18.31 -6.29
CA TYR A 4 -8.18 -16.92 -6.36
C TYR A 4 -8.77 -16.65 -7.75
N ASN A 5 -10.09 -16.42 -7.82
CA ASN A 5 -10.74 -15.91 -9.01
C ASN A 5 -10.39 -14.43 -9.15
N LYS A 6 -9.64 -14.12 -10.20
CA LYS A 6 -9.30 -12.76 -10.62
C LYS A 6 -10.46 -12.29 -11.49
N SER A 7 -11.31 -11.40 -10.98
CA SER A 7 -12.30 -10.70 -11.80
C SER A 7 -11.56 -9.83 -12.80
N GLY A 8 -11.66 -10.19 -14.08
CA GLY A 8 -11.13 -9.41 -15.19
C GLY A 8 -11.88 -8.09 -15.29
N ILE A 9 -11.13 -7.00 -15.44
CA ILE A 9 -11.65 -5.71 -15.87
C ILE A 9 -12.15 -5.92 -17.30
N ALA A 10 -13.46 -5.83 -17.49
CA ALA A 10 -14.09 -5.90 -18.80
C ALA A 10 -13.55 -4.74 -19.65
N GLY A 11 -13.01 -5.08 -20.82
CA GLY A 11 -12.57 -4.11 -21.82
C GLY A 11 -13.73 -3.23 -22.24
N SER A 12 -13.42 -1.95 -22.46
CA SER A 12 -14.32 -0.99 -23.09
C SER A 12 -14.74 -1.50 -24.46
N SER A 13 -16.00 -1.88 -24.61
CA SER A 13 -16.61 -2.07 -25.92
C SER A 13 -16.85 -0.70 -26.54
N GLU A 14 -15.98 -0.34 -27.48
CA GLU A 14 -16.15 0.74 -28.44
C GLU A 14 -17.45 0.47 -29.23
N PRO A 15 -18.44 1.39 -29.20
CA PRO A 15 -19.67 1.16 -29.93
C PRO A 15 -19.39 1.31 -31.43
N GLN A 16 -19.46 0.21 -32.18
CA GLN A 16 -19.52 0.29 -33.64
C GLN A 16 -20.87 0.89 -34.03
N TYR A 17 -20.82 2.04 -34.70
CA TYR A 17 -21.96 2.71 -35.28
C TYR A 17 -22.24 2.06 -36.64
N GLU A 18 -23.28 1.23 -36.74
CA GLU A 18 -23.80 0.80 -38.03
C GLU A 18 -24.48 1.99 -38.70
N GLN A 19 -23.94 2.38 -39.85
CA GLN A 19 -24.43 3.45 -40.70
C GLN A 19 -25.71 2.94 -41.38
N SER A 20 -26.86 3.33 -40.85
CA SER A 20 -28.14 3.15 -41.52
C SER A 20 -28.32 4.30 -42.51
N GLU A 21 -28.18 3.98 -43.80
CA GLU A 21 -28.62 4.82 -44.91
C GLU A 21 -30.14 4.98 -44.80
N MET A 22 -30.59 6.11 -44.23
CA MET A 22 -31.99 6.48 -44.19
C MET A 22 -32.20 7.68 -45.10
N ASP A 23 -33.10 7.45 -46.04
CA ASP A 23 -33.38 8.23 -47.24
C ASP A 23 -33.63 9.72 -46.96
N SER A 24 -32.99 10.55 -47.78
CA SER A 24 -33.14 11.99 -47.79
C SER A 24 -34.50 12.36 -48.35
N SER A 25 -35.48 12.67 -47.49
CA SER A 25 -36.56 13.56 -47.88
C SER A 25 -37.21 14.26 -46.69
N SER A 26 -37.30 15.59 -46.82
CA SER A 26 -38.15 16.54 -46.07
C SER A 26 -37.72 16.98 -44.66
N SER A 27 -37.01 18.11 -44.56
CA SER A 27 -37.47 19.31 -43.82
C SER A 27 -36.43 20.44 -43.92
N SER A 28 -36.70 21.45 -44.75
CA SER A 28 -35.83 22.63 -44.93
C SER A 28 -36.19 23.76 -43.94
N SER A 29 -36.51 23.41 -42.69
CA SER A 29 -37.09 24.36 -41.71
C SER A 29 -36.51 24.22 -40.28
N SER A 30 -35.33 23.62 -40.10
CA SER A 30 -34.79 23.28 -38.76
C SER A 30 -33.33 23.71 -38.51
N GLU A 31 -32.64 24.31 -39.48
CA GLU A 31 -31.25 24.77 -39.31
C GLU A 31 -31.16 25.98 -38.36
N ASP A 32 -32.13 26.91 -38.46
CA ASP A 32 -32.18 28.09 -37.59
C ASP A 32 -32.44 27.73 -36.11
N GLU A 33 -33.19 26.66 -35.85
CA GLU A 33 -33.50 26.19 -34.49
C GLU A 33 -32.26 25.54 -33.83
N GLU A 34 -31.44 24.83 -34.59
CA GLU A 34 -30.21 24.19 -34.08
C GLU A 34 -29.15 25.23 -33.69
N GLU A 35 -28.99 26.28 -34.49
CA GLU A 35 -28.08 27.38 -34.18
C GLU A 35 -28.52 28.19 -32.96
N GLU A 36 -29.83 28.32 -32.73
CA GLU A 36 -30.38 29.03 -31.58
C GLU A 36 -30.12 28.24 -30.29
N ILE A 37 -30.29 26.91 -30.32
CA ILE A 37 -29.99 26.02 -29.18
C ILE A 37 -28.48 26.02 -28.85
N GLU A 38 -27.60 26.06 -29.85
CA GLU A 38 -26.15 26.08 -29.63
C GLU A 38 -25.69 27.39 -28.96
N LYS A 39 -26.28 28.53 -29.35
CA LYS A 39 -26.04 29.83 -28.71
C LYS A 39 -26.52 29.83 -27.27
N GLU A 40 -27.69 29.25 -26.99
CA GLU A 40 -28.22 29.13 -25.63
C GLU A 40 -27.36 28.21 -24.74
N LEU A 41 -26.85 27.10 -25.27
CA LEU A 41 -25.99 26.16 -24.52
C LEU A 41 -24.60 26.72 -24.21
N ALA A 42 -24.10 27.64 -25.04
CA ALA A 42 -22.80 28.29 -24.82
C ALA A 42 -22.78 29.14 -23.54
N ASP A 43 -23.93 29.68 -23.13
CA ASP A 43 -24.09 30.51 -21.93
C ASP A 43 -24.28 29.68 -20.64
N VAL A 44 -24.51 28.36 -20.75
CA VAL A 44 -24.75 27.47 -19.60
C VAL A 44 -23.44 26.90 -19.06
N THR A 45 -23.23 27.00 -17.75
CA THR A 45 -21.98 26.52 -17.13
C THR A 45 -21.90 24.98 -17.08
N PHE A 46 -20.68 24.43 -17.17
CA PHE A 46 -20.46 22.97 -17.16
C PHE A 46 -21.05 22.26 -15.92
N GLU A 47 -21.00 22.90 -14.75
CA GLU A 47 -21.59 22.34 -13.53
C GLU A 47 -23.12 22.21 -13.64
N GLU A 48 -23.75 23.17 -14.29
CA GLU A 48 -25.20 23.22 -14.50
C GLU A 48 -25.66 22.16 -15.51
N LEU A 49 -24.88 21.93 -16.58
CA LEU A 49 -25.07 20.81 -17.52
C LEU A 49 -24.92 19.45 -16.84
N GLN A 50 -23.93 19.29 -15.96
CA GLN A 50 -23.72 18.04 -15.22
C GLN A 50 -24.84 17.78 -14.21
N LYS A 51 -25.37 18.83 -13.58
CA LYS A 51 -26.58 18.78 -12.72
C LYS A 51 -27.82 18.41 -13.54
N ALA A 52 -28.03 19.02 -14.70
CA ALA A 52 -29.15 18.71 -15.59
C ALA A 52 -29.14 17.22 -16.01
N ARG A 53 -27.97 16.69 -16.36
CA ARG A 53 -27.79 15.27 -16.73
C ARG A 53 -28.01 14.30 -15.55
N SER A 54 -27.57 14.67 -14.35
CA SER A 54 -27.70 13.81 -13.16
C SER A 54 -29.11 13.82 -12.54
N ASN A 55 -29.88 14.88 -12.74
CA ASN A 55 -31.23 15.01 -12.20
C ASN A 55 -32.26 14.08 -12.86
N GLY A 56 -31.96 13.45 -13.99
CA GLY A 56 -32.84 12.46 -14.66
C GLY A 56 -34.22 13.01 -15.06
N ALA A 57 -34.43 14.33 -14.95
CA ALA A 57 -35.70 15.00 -15.16
C ALA A 57 -36.06 15.12 -16.64
N HIS A 58 -35.10 14.97 -17.56
CA HIS A 58 -35.36 14.90 -19.00
C HIS A 58 -36.09 13.61 -19.42
N ALA A 59 -36.02 12.52 -18.64
CA ALA A 59 -36.73 11.27 -18.97
C ALA A 59 -38.23 11.33 -18.63
N PHE A 60 -38.64 12.24 -17.74
CA PHE A 60 -40.04 12.45 -17.36
C PHE A 60 -40.22 13.91 -16.96
N SER A 61 -41.03 14.66 -17.70
CA SER A 61 -41.38 16.06 -17.44
C SER A 61 -42.04 16.21 -16.06
N LYS A 62 -41.24 16.27 -15.00
CA LYS A 62 -41.72 16.53 -13.64
C LYS A 62 -41.63 18.03 -13.42
N LYS A 63 -42.77 18.72 -13.44
CA LYS A 63 -42.84 20.11 -12.95
C LYS A 63 -42.18 20.17 -11.57
N PRO A 64 -41.30 21.15 -11.30
CA PRO A 64 -40.80 21.37 -9.95
C PRO A 64 -42.02 21.63 -9.08
N ARG A 65 -42.30 20.70 -8.16
CA ARG A 65 -43.34 20.92 -7.16
C ARG A 65 -42.74 21.96 -6.22
N GLU A 66 -43.36 23.12 -6.12
CA GLU A 66 -43.07 24.02 -5.02
C GLU A 66 -43.24 23.22 -3.74
N ASP A 67 -42.13 22.95 -3.05
CA ASP A 67 -42.15 22.33 -1.74
C ASP A 67 -42.76 23.34 -0.77
N GLN A 68 -44.09 23.40 -0.74
CA GLN A 68 -44.82 24.05 0.32
C GLN A 68 -44.49 23.30 1.61
N LYS A 69 -43.45 23.79 2.31
CA LYS A 69 -43.07 23.30 3.63
C LYS A 69 -44.28 23.50 4.52
N LEU A 70 -44.99 22.42 4.84
CA LEU A 70 -46.14 22.45 5.72
C LEU A 70 -45.68 23.04 7.06
N LYS A 71 -46.14 24.27 7.36
CA LYS A 71 -45.80 24.94 8.62
C LYS A 71 -46.71 24.39 9.71
N ARG A 72 -46.14 24.18 10.90
CA ARG A 72 -46.94 23.84 12.09
C ARG A 72 -47.79 25.06 12.46
N ALA A 73 -49.05 24.86 12.80
CA ALA A 73 -49.92 25.94 13.28
C ALA A 73 -49.48 26.52 14.63
N ASN A 74 -48.81 25.73 15.49
CA ASN A 74 -48.22 26.16 16.77
C ASN A 74 -46.93 25.37 17.02
N LYS A 75 -45.96 25.95 17.76
CA LYS A 75 -44.67 25.30 18.06
C LYS A 75 -44.80 23.99 18.85
N ASN A 76 -45.83 23.87 19.69
CA ASN A 76 -46.02 22.71 20.56
C ASN A 76 -46.85 21.57 19.93
N ARG A 77 -47.16 21.66 18.62
CA ARG A 77 -47.93 20.64 17.91
C ARG A 77 -47.04 19.79 17.00
N PRO A 78 -47.25 18.46 16.90
CA PRO A 78 -46.59 17.63 15.89
C PRO A 78 -46.98 18.07 14.47
N MET A 79 -46.11 17.78 13.51
CA MET A 79 -46.33 18.08 12.09
C MET A 79 -46.78 16.80 11.39
N GLU A 80 -47.88 16.87 10.65
CA GLU A 80 -48.36 15.75 9.85
C GLU A 80 -47.47 15.59 8.60
N ALA A 81 -46.95 14.38 8.38
CA ALA A 81 -46.17 14.02 7.21
C ALA A 81 -46.94 12.96 6.40
N SER A 82 -46.89 13.07 5.07
CA SER A 82 -47.54 12.06 4.22
C SER A 82 -46.79 10.74 4.27
N SER A 83 -47.49 9.65 4.57
CA SER A 83 -46.95 8.28 4.52
C SER A 83 -46.49 7.85 3.12
N LYS A 84 -46.89 8.57 2.07
CA LYS A 84 -46.47 8.33 0.69
C LYS A 84 -45.08 8.88 0.36
N LYS A 85 -44.49 9.71 1.23
CA LYS A 85 -43.14 10.23 1.04
C LYS A 85 -42.14 9.27 1.72
N PRO A 86 -41.31 8.53 0.96
CA PRO A 86 -40.31 7.65 1.54
C PRO A 86 -39.25 8.48 2.28
N VAL A 87 -38.74 7.95 3.40
CA VAL A 87 -37.64 8.58 4.15
C VAL A 87 -36.37 8.49 3.31
N PRO A 88 -35.62 9.59 3.08
CA PRO A 88 -34.37 9.54 2.35
C PRO A 88 -33.35 8.67 3.10
N ALA A 89 -32.75 7.70 2.40
CA ALA A 89 -31.76 6.81 2.99
C ALA A 89 -30.44 7.52 3.34
N PHE A 90 -30.11 8.60 2.62
CA PHE A 90 -28.88 9.35 2.81
C PHE A 90 -29.16 10.68 3.52
N ARG A 91 -28.41 10.93 4.59
CA ARG A 91 -28.40 12.20 5.30
C ARG A 91 -27.41 13.13 4.60
N GLU A 92 -27.83 14.33 4.21
CA GLU A 92 -26.93 15.36 3.72
C GLU A 92 -26.03 15.85 4.86
N VAL A 93 -24.83 15.27 4.97
CA VAL A 93 -23.80 15.70 5.90
C VAL A 93 -23.00 16.80 5.22
N VAL A 94 -23.38 18.05 5.46
CA VAL A 94 -22.56 19.21 5.06
C VAL A 94 -21.27 19.17 5.90
N GLN A 95 -20.15 18.79 5.26
CA GLN A 95 -18.86 18.79 5.92
C GLN A 95 -18.42 20.25 6.12
N ALA A 96 -18.67 20.81 7.29
CA ALA A 96 -18.07 22.09 7.67
C ALA A 96 -16.53 21.96 7.68
N PRO A 97 -15.78 22.97 7.21
CA PRO A 97 -14.32 22.91 7.19
C PRO A 97 -13.79 22.80 8.62
N LYS A 98 -13.30 21.61 8.98
CA LYS A 98 -12.70 21.36 10.29
C LYS A 98 -11.28 21.92 10.29
N LYS A 99 -10.97 22.80 11.25
CA LYS A 99 -9.59 23.25 11.51
C LYS A 99 -8.81 22.08 12.11
N VAL A 100 -8.00 21.42 11.29
CA VAL A 100 -7.08 20.37 11.76
C VAL A 100 -5.78 21.05 12.16
N VAL A 101 -5.39 20.92 13.44
CA VAL A 101 -4.06 21.36 13.90
C VAL A 101 -3.02 20.49 13.19
N ARG A 102 -2.21 21.09 12.33
CA ARG A 102 -1.13 20.40 11.62
C ARG A 102 0.15 20.48 12.45
N ASP A 103 0.65 19.33 12.87
CA ASP A 103 1.99 19.21 13.43
C ASP A 103 2.97 19.08 12.25
N PRO A 104 3.97 19.96 12.12
CA PRO A 104 4.92 19.93 11.00
C PRO A 104 5.67 18.60 10.88
N ARG A 105 5.80 17.83 11.97
CA ARG A 105 6.42 16.49 11.96
C ARG A 105 5.54 15.43 11.32
N PHE A 106 4.23 15.65 11.34
CA PHE A 106 3.21 14.74 10.84
C PHE A 106 2.45 15.32 9.65
N GLU A 107 2.94 16.42 9.09
CA GLU A 107 2.35 17.05 7.93
C GLU A 107 2.71 16.26 6.68
N SER A 108 1.72 16.05 5.80
CA SER A 108 1.94 15.32 4.53
C SER A 108 2.99 15.98 3.63
N LEU A 109 3.30 17.25 3.87
CA LEU A 109 4.32 18.02 3.15
C LEU A 109 5.75 17.70 3.64
N CYS A 110 5.94 17.07 4.81
CA CYS A 110 7.28 16.87 5.39
C CYS A 110 8.12 15.76 4.72
N GLY A 111 7.67 15.18 3.62
CA GLY A 111 8.39 14.16 2.85
C GLY A 111 8.43 12.78 3.53
N THR A 112 8.92 11.78 2.80
CA THR A 112 9.06 10.40 3.28
C THR A 112 10.50 10.09 3.72
N LEU A 113 10.67 9.29 4.77
CA LEU A 113 11.99 8.86 5.24
C LEU A 113 12.72 8.01 4.18
N ASP A 114 13.78 8.55 3.60
CA ASP A 114 14.73 7.80 2.78
C ASP A 114 15.75 7.08 3.67
N THR A 115 15.51 5.78 3.91
CA THR A 115 16.39 4.93 4.72
C THR A 115 17.76 4.75 4.10
N ASP A 116 17.85 4.71 2.76
CA ASP A 116 19.09 4.45 2.05
C ASP A 116 19.97 5.70 2.02
N GLY A 117 19.36 6.87 1.78
CA GLY A 117 20.02 8.16 1.88
C GLY A 117 20.50 8.46 3.30
N PHE A 118 19.67 8.19 4.31
CA PHE A 118 20.09 8.32 5.72
C PHE A 118 21.33 7.46 6.01
N ARG A 119 21.29 6.19 5.59
CA ARG A 119 22.40 5.25 5.82
C ARG A 119 23.71 5.71 5.19
N LYS A 120 23.64 6.30 3.98
CA LYS A 120 24.81 6.86 3.29
C LYS A 120 25.34 8.12 3.96
N ARG A 121 24.46 9.06 4.33
CA ARG A 121 24.87 10.33 4.96
C ARG A 121 25.49 10.10 6.34
N TYR A 122 24.96 9.14 7.09
CA TYR A 122 25.43 8.79 8.44
C TYR A 122 26.21 7.48 8.46
N ASN A 123 26.97 7.19 7.41
CA ASN A 123 27.71 5.94 7.29
C ASN A 123 28.81 5.81 8.36
N PHE A 124 29.41 6.94 8.76
CA PHE A 124 30.43 7.02 9.79
C PHE A 124 29.96 6.41 11.13
N LEU A 125 28.69 6.59 11.50
CA LEU A 125 28.13 5.96 12.71
C LEU A 125 28.28 4.43 12.67
N PHE A 126 28.09 3.82 11.52
CA PHE A 126 28.07 2.36 11.39
C PHE A 126 29.45 1.76 11.10
N GLU A 127 30.36 2.54 10.51
CA GLU A 127 31.71 2.09 10.17
C GLU A 127 32.74 2.38 11.26
N SER A 128 32.69 3.55 11.90
CA SER A 128 33.66 3.98 12.92
C SER A 128 33.08 4.00 14.32
N ASP A 129 32.01 4.77 14.54
CA ASP A 129 31.66 5.22 15.89
C ASP A 129 31.03 4.08 16.72
N LEU A 130 30.02 3.39 16.17
CA LEU A 130 29.37 2.27 16.86
C LEU A 130 30.32 1.09 17.12
N PRO A 131 31.19 0.67 16.17
CA PRO A 131 32.22 -0.33 16.46
C PRO A 131 33.21 0.11 17.55
N ALA A 132 33.67 1.37 17.53
CA ALA A 132 34.57 1.90 18.56
C ALA A 132 33.89 1.96 19.94
N GLU A 133 32.63 2.42 20.00
CA GLU A 133 31.81 2.40 21.22
C GLU A 133 31.64 0.96 21.74
N LYS A 134 31.38 0.00 20.86
CA LYS A 134 31.30 -1.42 21.24
C LYS A 134 32.60 -1.94 21.85
N GLU A 135 33.76 -1.53 21.34
CA GLU A 135 35.05 -1.94 21.89
C GLU A 135 35.34 -1.29 23.25
N THR A 136 35.00 -0.02 23.43
CA THR A 136 35.13 0.67 24.72
C THR A 136 34.23 0.06 25.78
N LEU A 137 32.95 -0.18 25.48
CA LEU A 137 32.00 -0.86 26.38
C LEU A 137 32.46 -2.27 26.76
N LYS A 138 33.06 -3.02 25.83
CA LYS A 138 33.67 -4.32 26.15
C LYS A 138 34.86 -4.21 27.11
N LYS A 139 35.64 -3.14 27.04
CA LYS A 139 36.74 -2.88 27.99
C LYS A 139 36.19 -2.49 29.35
N GLU A 140 35.11 -1.70 29.40
CA GLU A 140 34.42 -1.32 30.63
C GLU A 140 33.79 -2.54 31.33
N LEU A 141 33.16 -3.43 30.58
CA LEU A 141 32.61 -4.69 31.10
C LEU A 141 33.67 -5.57 31.78
N ARG A 142 34.94 -5.48 31.36
CA ARG A 142 36.06 -6.19 32.00
C ARG A 142 36.55 -5.51 33.28
N ARG A 143 36.26 -4.22 33.46
CA ARG A 143 36.73 -3.39 34.59
C ARG A 143 35.71 -3.34 35.72
N TYR A 144 34.46 -3.01 35.39
CA TYR A 144 33.39 -2.89 36.37
C TYR A 144 32.87 -4.26 36.80
N LYS A 145 32.51 -4.37 38.08
CA LYS A 145 31.97 -5.60 38.68
C LYS A 145 30.62 -5.38 39.36
N ASP A 146 30.17 -4.13 39.42
CA ASP A 146 28.86 -3.77 39.97
C ASP A 146 27.76 -4.30 39.05
N PRO A 147 26.77 -5.03 39.59
CA PRO A 147 25.79 -5.74 38.77
C PRO A 147 24.90 -4.80 37.93
N GLU A 148 24.51 -3.66 38.50
CA GLU A 148 23.67 -2.67 37.80
C GLU A 148 24.40 -2.03 36.62
N ARG A 149 25.66 -1.62 36.83
CA ARG A 149 26.50 -1.04 35.77
C ARG A 149 26.81 -2.04 34.67
N VAL A 150 27.10 -3.30 35.04
CA VAL A 150 27.30 -4.39 34.09
C VAL A 150 26.06 -4.56 33.21
N HIS A 151 24.86 -4.54 33.81
CA HIS A 151 23.61 -4.65 33.07
C HIS A 151 23.41 -3.48 32.09
N GLU A 152 23.61 -2.23 32.51
CA GLU A 152 23.53 -1.05 31.63
C GLU A 152 24.47 -1.17 30.41
N ILE A 153 25.71 -1.61 30.64
CA ILE A 153 26.71 -1.82 29.59
C ILE A 153 26.27 -2.93 28.62
N GLU A 154 25.73 -4.04 29.13
CA GLU A 154 25.22 -5.14 28.33
C GLU A 154 24.00 -4.74 27.48
N GLU A 155 23.07 -3.97 28.04
CA GLU A 155 21.92 -3.42 27.31
C GLU A 155 22.38 -2.51 26.16
N ARG A 156 23.36 -1.64 26.43
CA ARG A 156 23.94 -0.76 25.42
C ARG A 156 24.63 -1.57 24.31
N LEU A 157 25.43 -2.58 24.65
CA LEU A 157 26.05 -3.49 23.69
C LEU A 157 25.00 -4.21 22.82
N SER A 158 23.93 -4.71 23.44
CA SER A 158 22.81 -5.35 22.74
C SER A 158 22.11 -4.40 21.77
N TRP A 159 21.93 -3.13 22.17
CA TRP A 159 21.39 -2.09 21.31
C TRP A 159 22.29 -1.82 20.10
N ILE A 160 23.61 -1.66 20.30
CA ILE A 160 24.58 -1.47 19.22
C ILE A 160 24.56 -2.66 18.25
N ASP A 161 24.54 -3.89 18.78
CA ASP A 161 24.49 -5.11 17.97
C ASP A 161 23.20 -5.21 17.14
N LYS A 162 22.07 -4.80 17.71
CA LYS A 162 20.79 -4.71 16.97
C LYS A 162 20.88 -3.68 15.85
N GLN A 163 21.48 -2.51 16.11
CA GLN A 163 21.66 -1.45 15.10
C GLN A 163 22.52 -1.93 13.93
N LEU A 164 23.68 -2.53 14.20
CA LEU A 164 24.57 -3.07 13.16
C LEU A 164 23.91 -4.21 12.37
N LYS A 165 23.15 -5.09 13.04
CA LYS A 165 22.52 -6.25 12.40
C LYS A 165 21.33 -5.86 11.53
N SER A 166 20.53 -4.87 11.94
CA SER A 166 19.28 -4.49 11.25
C SER A 166 19.50 -4.08 9.79
N GLY A 167 20.64 -3.44 9.48
CA GLY A 167 21.00 -3.00 8.12
C GLY A 167 21.52 -4.12 7.22
N SER A 168 22.14 -5.16 7.78
CA SER A 168 22.90 -6.16 7.02
C SER A 168 22.04 -6.90 5.98
N ALA A 169 20.83 -7.30 6.36
CA ALA A 169 19.92 -8.05 5.49
C ALA A 169 19.44 -7.22 4.29
N LYS A 170 19.08 -5.95 4.52
CA LYS A 170 18.61 -5.04 3.46
C LYS A 170 19.76 -4.64 2.54
N HIS A 171 20.95 -4.42 3.10
CA HIS A 171 22.16 -4.12 2.32
C HIS A 171 22.55 -5.26 1.38
N ILE A 172 22.44 -6.52 1.81
CA ILE A 172 22.72 -7.66 0.95
C ILE A 172 21.79 -7.67 -0.26
N ASP A 173 20.48 -7.54 -0.05
CA ASP A 173 19.50 -7.55 -1.14
C ASP A 173 19.70 -6.34 -2.08
N ALA A 174 20.01 -5.16 -1.52
CA ALA A 174 20.32 -3.97 -2.29
C ALA A 174 21.61 -4.12 -3.12
N LYS A 175 22.65 -4.76 -2.56
CA LYS A 175 23.91 -5.04 -3.24
C LYS A 175 23.70 -6.01 -4.40
N ILE A 176 22.99 -7.10 -4.17
CA ILE A 176 22.60 -8.07 -5.20
C ILE A 176 21.87 -7.36 -6.36
N LEU A 177 20.90 -6.49 -6.03
CA LEU A 177 20.16 -5.72 -7.02
C LEU A 177 21.06 -4.72 -7.78
N ALA A 178 21.97 -4.05 -7.08
CA ALA A 178 22.91 -3.11 -7.69
C ALA A 178 23.87 -3.82 -8.67
N ASP A 179 24.42 -4.97 -8.26
CA ASP A 179 25.30 -5.80 -9.07
C ASP A 179 24.58 -6.34 -10.30
N HIS A 180 23.32 -6.76 -10.14
CA HIS A 180 22.47 -7.17 -11.26
C HIS A 180 22.22 -6.01 -12.23
N LYS A 181 21.77 -4.86 -11.71
CA LYS A 181 21.54 -3.65 -12.54
C LYS A 181 22.80 -3.22 -13.29
N LYS A 182 23.98 -3.37 -12.69
CA LYS A 182 25.25 -3.07 -13.35
C LYS A 182 25.49 -4.00 -14.53
N LYS A 183 25.35 -5.32 -14.35
CA LYS A 183 25.49 -6.33 -15.41
C LYS A 183 24.50 -6.13 -16.55
N GLU A 184 23.25 -5.85 -16.21
CA GLU A 184 22.21 -5.59 -17.22
C GLU A 184 22.46 -4.31 -18.00
N ARG A 185 22.99 -3.26 -17.34
CA ARG A 185 23.39 -2.03 -18.02
C ARG A 185 24.52 -2.30 -19.01
N GLU A 186 25.49 -3.14 -18.65
CA GLU A 186 26.58 -3.55 -19.55
C GLU A 186 26.05 -4.38 -20.72
N ALA A 187 25.16 -5.34 -20.47
CA ALA A 187 24.52 -6.15 -21.51
C ALA A 187 23.65 -5.30 -22.46
N ALA A 188 22.95 -4.30 -21.92
CA ALA A 188 22.14 -3.37 -22.69
C ALA A 188 22.99 -2.46 -23.59
N LYS A 189 24.16 -2.02 -23.11
CA LYS A 189 25.14 -1.31 -23.94
C LYS A 189 25.62 -2.17 -25.12
N GLN A 190 25.68 -3.49 -24.94
CA GLN A 190 25.99 -4.46 -26.00
C GLN A 190 24.77 -4.80 -26.89
N GLY A 191 23.64 -4.11 -26.73
CA GLY A 191 22.43 -4.29 -27.54
C GLY A 191 21.50 -5.42 -27.07
N LYS A 192 21.79 -6.10 -25.94
CA LYS A 192 20.88 -7.11 -25.39
C LYS A 192 19.70 -6.46 -24.68
N ARG A 193 18.54 -7.11 -24.69
CA ARG A 193 17.36 -6.61 -23.97
C ARG A 193 17.57 -6.66 -22.45
N PRO A 194 17.39 -5.54 -21.71
CA PRO A 194 17.54 -5.53 -20.26
C PRO A 194 16.58 -6.52 -19.58
N PHE A 195 17.11 -7.33 -18.66
CA PHE A 195 16.34 -8.26 -17.85
C PHE A 195 16.23 -7.76 -16.40
N TYR A 196 15.09 -7.98 -15.77
CA TYR A 196 14.88 -7.65 -14.36
C TYR A 196 14.67 -8.92 -13.54
N ILE A 197 15.54 -9.12 -12.57
CA ILE A 197 15.55 -10.33 -11.74
C ILE A 197 14.26 -10.45 -10.91
N LYS A 198 13.73 -11.68 -10.82
CA LYS A 198 12.53 -11.93 -10.01
C LYS A 198 12.87 -11.91 -8.51
N LYS A 199 11.89 -11.55 -7.67
CA LYS A 199 12.06 -11.60 -6.19
C LYS A 199 12.45 -12.98 -5.66
N SER A 200 12.06 -14.07 -6.34
CA SER A 200 12.46 -15.44 -6.00
C SER A 200 13.95 -15.68 -6.24
N GLU A 201 14.51 -15.13 -7.31
CA GLU A 201 15.92 -15.27 -7.67
C GLU A 201 16.81 -14.44 -6.74
N ILE A 202 16.39 -13.23 -6.35
CA ILE A 202 17.06 -12.44 -5.31
C ILE A 202 17.18 -13.26 -4.01
N ARG A 203 16.09 -13.92 -3.59
CA ARG A 203 16.10 -14.78 -2.39
C ARG A 203 17.07 -15.96 -2.53
N LYS A 204 17.19 -16.56 -3.71
CA LYS A 204 18.17 -17.63 -3.99
C LYS A 204 19.60 -17.11 -3.90
N GLN A 205 19.88 -15.95 -4.50
CA GLN A 205 21.21 -15.32 -4.43
C GLN A 205 21.60 -14.97 -3.00
N ARG A 206 20.68 -14.38 -2.22
CA ARG A 206 20.85 -14.13 -0.78
C ARG A 206 21.16 -15.41 0.01
N LEU A 207 20.48 -16.53 -0.31
CA LEU A 207 20.75 -17.82 0.31
C LEU A 207 22.16 -18.35 -0.04
N ILE A 208 22.60 -18.17 -1.29
CA ILE A 208 23.94 -18.56 -1.75
C ILE A 208 25.01 -17.73 -1.02
N GLU A 209 24.84 -16.42 -0.91
CA GLU A 209 25.78 -15.56 -0.17
C GLU A 209 25.85 -15.94 1.30
N LYS A 210 24.69 -16.18 1.93
CA LYS A 210 24.62 -16.66 3.31
C LYS A 210 25.33 -18.01 3.46
N TYR A 211 25.18 -18.92 2.51
CA TYR A 211 25.87 -20.21 2.50
C TYR A 211 27.39 -20.02 2.41
N LYS A 212 27.86 -19.17 1.48
CA LYS A 212 29.29 -18.86 1.33
C LYS A 212 29.88 -18.27 2.62
N HIS A 213 29.18 -17.32 3.24
CA HIS A 213 29.60 -16.73 4.51
C HIS A 213 29.62 -17.75 5.66
N LEU A 214 28.62 -18.63 5.75
CA LEU A 214 28.62 -19.69 6.75
C LEU A 214 29.73 -20.70 6.53
N LYS A 215 30.00 -21.06 5.26
CA LYS A 215 31.10 -21.95 4.87
C LYS A 215 32.45 -21.34 5.24
N SER A 216 32.69 -20.06 4.94
CA SER A 216 33.94 -19.38 5.31
C SER A 216 34.09 -19.23 6.82
N SER A 217 32.99 -19.04 7.57
CA SER A 217 33.01 -18.98 9.02
C SER A 217 33.15 -20.34 9.73
N GLY A 218 33.11 -21.46 9.01
CA GLY A 218 33.10 -22.82 9.57
C GLY A 218 31.80 -23.23 10.27
N LYS A 219 30.78 -22.37 10.34
CA LYS A 219 29.52 -22.60 11.09
C LYS A 219 28.42 -23.27 10.26
N LEU A 220 28.75 -23.76 9.07
CA LEU A 220 27.77 -24.29 8.12
C LEU A 220 27.09 -25.55 8.65
N GLU A 221 27.86 -26.52 9.16
CA GLU A 221 27.34 -27.79 9.64
C GLU A 221 26.38 -27.61 10.81
N SER A 222 26.79 -26.86 11.84
CA SER A 222 25.92 -26.50 12.97
C SER A 222 24.64 -25.77 12.51
N PHE A 223 24.72 -24.91 11.50
CA PHE A 223 23.55 -24.24 10.96
C PHE A 223 22.59 -25.22 10.27
N VAL A 224 23.12 -26.17 9.48
CA VAL A 224 22.34 -27.21 8.81
C VAL A 224 21.70 -28.14 9.83
N GLU A 225 22.45 -28.59 10.84
CA GLU A 225 21.95 -29.42 11.93
C GLU A 225 20.81 -28.73 12.70
N LYS A 226 20.99 -27.47 13.10
CA LYS A 226 19.94 -26.67 13.75
C LYS A 226 18.72 -26.48 12.86
N LYS A 227 18.89 -26.44 11.53
CA LYS A 227 17.79 -26.36 10.58
C LYS A 227 17.07 -27.70 10.43
N ARG A 228 17.81 -28.82 10.38
CA ARG A 228 17.27 -30.19 10.39
C ARG A 228 16.44 -30.43 11.65
N ARG A 229 16.98 -30.13 12.84
CA ARG A 229 16.26 -30.26 14.12
C ARG A 229 14.97 -29.44 14.16
N ARG A 230 15.00 -28.19 13.68
CA ARG A 230 13.81 -27.33 13.60
C ARG A 230 12.76 -27.83 12.62
N ASN A 231 13.18 -28.40 11.48
CA ASN A 231 12.26 -29.00 10.53
C ASN A 231 11.63 -30.27 11.10
N ALA A 232 12.44 -31.18 11.65
CA ALA A 232 11.94 -32.38 12.33
C ALA A 232 10.93 -32.04 13.44
N ALA A 233 11.22 -31.05 14.28
CA ALA A 233 10.27 -30.61 15.32
C ALA A 233 8.95 -30.06 14.75
N LYS A 234 8.96 -29.42 13.58
CA LYS A 234 7.74 -28.97 12.90
C LYS A 234 6.97 -30.13 12.31
N ASP A 235 7.66 -31.11 11.74
CA ASP A 235 7.04 -32.30 11.17
C ASP A 235 6.41 -33.15 12.30
N HIS A 236 7.08 -33.25 13.45
CA HIS A 236 6.57 -33.90 14.66
C HIS A 236 5.29 -33.22 15.21
N ARG A 237 5.09 -31.91 14.99
CA ARG A 237 3.86 -31.21 15.41
C ARG A 237 2.60 -31.78 14.75
N TYR A 238 2.73 -32.32 13.53
CA TYR A 238 1.62 -32.88 12.76
C TYR A 238 1.63 -34.41 12.75
N MET A 239 2.58 -35.04 13.45
CA MET A 239 2.58 -36.48 13.65
C MET A 239 1.68 -36.85 14.84
N PRO A 240 0.78 -37.84 14.69
CA PRO A 240 -0.01 -38.32 15.82
C PRO A 240 0.92 -38.89 16.89
N TYR A 241 0.69 -38.52 18.14
CA TYR A 241 1.42 -39.10 19.26
C TYR A 241 1.03 -40.58 19.40
N ARG A 242 2.02 -41.44 19.62
CA ARG A 242 1.76 -42.86 19.91
C ARG A 242 0.99 -42.91 21.22
N ARG A 243 -0.17 -43.58 21.25
CA ARG A 243 -0.89 -43.80 22.51
C ARG A 243 0.05 -44.53 23.47
N SER A 244 0.12 -44.08 24.72
CA SER A 244 0.87 -44.79 25.75
C SER A 244 0.17 -46.12 26.00
N ASP A 245 0.84 -47.22 25.71
CA ASP A 245 0.38 -48.58 26.01
C ASP A 245 0.58 -48.86 27.52
N ASP A 246 -0.01 -48.04 28.40
CA ASP A 246 0.01 -48.24 29.87
C ASP A 246 -1.10 -49.21 30.34
N ASN A 247 -1.55 -50.13 29.49
CA ASN A 247 -2.52 -51.18 29.84
C ASN A 247 -2.17 -52.50 29.12
N ILE A 248 -1.06 -53.11 29.51
CA ILE A 248 -0.82 -54.54 29.26
C ILE A 248 -0.43 -55.13 30.62
N GLU A 249 -1.45 -55.52 31.39
CA GLU A 249 -1.36 -56.58 32.41
C GLU A 249 -1.16 -57.94 31.74
#